data_AF-A0A8T4FGK6-F1
#
_entry.id   AF-A0A8T4FGK6-F1
#
_cell.length_a   1.000
_cell.length_b   1.000
_cell.length_c   1.000
_cell.angle_alpha   90.00
_cell.angle_beta   90.00
_cell.angle_gamma   90.00
#
_symmetry.space_group_name_H-M   'P 1'
#
loop_
_entity.id
_entity.type
_entity.pdbx_description
1 polymer ?
#
loop_
_entity_poly.entity_id
_entity_poly.type
_entity_poly.pdbx_seq_one_letter_code
_entity_poly.pdbx_strand_id
1 'polypeptide(L)'
;MVDFRITRRLRSIHFVGDGETTLFVPRQVNGYEINVRVTQAENDAGEVAILATVAANIAGKPILALEQLTEQLEAGDAISIHECPAHLRDLLLTIHDALDAACTTVVHMLRWRRQLNIPARPYTSSIFEYSMSDASWRQLHLPGRLTSSVALAGTLFSPKLESEISRLANQHERMPIGHELIIEASELAIESPRSALLLSVSALEVGFKRLVSQLVTHSEWLVTNVPTPPLSQMLRDYFPLLPVTNTVPGSTGHLRKSVLDSVTVMVRLRNELAHKGATNLSRERLHGWLRLVEQMLYLFDYYAGHEWALSKINVPYFFDLEGHPQGVISEKAYGPASVVELWKEETGSLSVQLHKSKKDE
;
A
#
# COMPACT_ATOMS: atom_id res chain seq x y z
N MET A 1 14.00 -30.51 -10.89
CA MET A 1 13.09 -29.41 -10.50
C MET A 1 13.95 -28.17 -10.50
N VAL A 2 13.50 -27.08 -11.14
CA VAL A 2 14.25 -25.82 -11.17
C VAL A 2 13.41 -24.79 -10.46
N ASP A 3 13.97 -24.22 -9.41
CA ASP A 3 13.34 -23.17 -8.63
C ASP A 3 13.96 -21.84 -8.98
N PHE A 4 13.09 -20.85 -9.20
CA PHE A 4 13.51 -19.47 -9.45
C PHE A 4 13.08 -18.64 -8.26
N ARG A 5 13.93 -17.72 -7.82
CA ARG A 5 13.52 -16.72 -6.84
C ARG A 5 13.98 -15.33 -7.24
N ILE A 6 13.17 -14.35 -6.89
CA ILE A 6 13.58 -12.96 -6.84
C ILE A 6 13.70 -12.57 -5.38
N THR A 7 14.87 -12.10 -4.99
CA THR A 7 15.09 -11.45 -3.71
C THR A 7 15.08 -9.95 -3.94
N ARG A 8 14.04 -9.27 -3.47
CA ARG A 8 13.93 -7.80 -3.52
C ARG A 8 14.26 -7.25 -2.15
N ARG A 9 15.25 -6.36 -2.13
CA ARG A 9 15.53 -5.56 -0.94
C ARG A 9 14.58 -4.38 -0.94
N LEU A 10 13.71 -4.33 0.06
CA LEU A 10 12.92 -3.13 0.31
C LEU A 10 13.84 -1.99 0.73
N ARG A 11 13.48 -0.81 0.27
CA ARG A 11 14.11 0.47 0.59
C ARG A 11 14.31 0.60 2.11
N SER A 12 15.59 0.56 2.60
CA SER A 12 16.02 0.36 4.01
C SER A 12 15.02 0.83 5.05
N ILE A 13 14.54 -0.09 5.89
CA ILE A 13 13.41 0.09 6.77
C ILE A 13 13.80 -0.13 8.24
N HIS A 14 14.01 0.91 9.05
CA HIS A 14 14.42 0.75 10.46
C HIS A 14 13.32 0.17 11.37
N PHE A 15 13.25 -1.15 11.50
CA PHE A 15 12.41 -1.81 12.50
C PHE A 15 13.05 -1.85 13.87
N VAL A 16 12.19 -1.71 14.87
CA VAL A 16 12.47 -2.09 16.25
C VAL A 16 11.49 -3.22 16.55
N GLY A 17 11.95 -4.46 16.48
CA GLY A 17 11.14 -5.63 16.76
C GLY A 17 12.00 -6.88 16.82
N ASP A 18 11.85 -7.67 17.88
CA ASP A 18 12.61 -8.89 18.10
C ASP A 18 11.95 -10.07 17.38
N GLY A 19 12.69 -10.75 16.51
CA GLY A 19 12.31 -12.04 15.92
C GLY A 19 12.20 -12.05 14.39
N GLU A 20 12.68 -13.13 13.77
CA GLU A 20 12.40 -13.46 12.37
C GLU A 20 10.92 -13.79 12.24
N THR A 21 10.13 -12.88 11.66
CA THR A 21 8.77 -13.21 11.25
C THR A 21 8.71 -13.35 9.74
N THR A 22 8.05 -14.42 9.30
CA THR A 22 7.88 -14.73 7.88
C THR A 22 6.42 -14.68 7.50
N LEU A 23 6.08 -13.87 6.50
CA LEU A 23 4.78 -13.92 5.84
C LEU A 23 4.86 -14.85 4.63
N PHE A 24 4.00 -15.87 4.56
CA PHE A 24 3.86 -16.74 3.40
C PHE A 24 2.55 -16.47 2.65
N VAL A 25 2.68 -16.06 1.38
CA VAL A 25 1.54 -15.86 0.48
C VAL A 25 1.69 -16.78 -0.74
N PRO A 26 1.03 -17.94 -0.75
CA PRO A 26 0.99 -18.80 -1.93
C PRO A 26 0.08 -18.17 -2.99
N ARG A 27 0.49 -18.22 -4.25
CA ARG A 27 -0.27 -17.69 -5.38
C ARG A 27 -0.03 -18.53 -6.63
N GLN A 28 -1.06 -18.72 -7.44
CA GLN A 28 -0.92 -19.27 -8.78
C GLN A 28 -0.84 -18.13 -9.79
N VAL A 29 0.25 -18.03 -10.55
CA VAL A 29 0.40 -17.05 -11.65
C VAL A 29 0.87 -17.81 -12.88
N ASN A 30 0.13 -17.77 -13.98
CA ASN A 30 0.49 -18.47 -15.23
C ASN A 30 0.77 -19.98 -15.06
N GLY A 31 0.13 -20.61 -14.07
CA GLY A 31 0.32 -22.03 -13.71
C GLY A 31 1.62 -22.31 -12.94
N TYR A 32 2.27 -21.30 -12.39
CA TYR A 32 3.38 -21.42 -11.44
C TYR A 32 2.87 -21.22 -10.02
N GLU A 33 3.32 -22.08 -9.11
CA GLU A 33 3.14 -21.86 -7.67
C GLU A 33 4.20 -20.87 -7.18
N ILE A 34 3.75 -19.66 -6.87
CA ILE A 34 4.56 -18.55 -6.39
C ILE A 34 4.36 -18.42 -4.89
N ASN A 35 5.44 -18.55 -4.13
CA ASN A 35 5.49 -18.32 -2.70
C ASN A 35 6.19 -17.00 -2.42
N VAL A 36 5.44 -16.01 -1.95
CA VAL A 36 6.01 -14.76 -1.46
C VAL A 36 6.33 -14.94 0.02
N ARG A 37 7.62 -14.83 0.33
CA ARG A 37 8.20 -14.82 1.66
C ARG A 37 8.61 -13.39 2.01
N VAL A 38 7.99 -12.77 3.00
CA VAL A 38 8.44 -11.48 3.52
C VAL A 38 9.08 -11.71 4.88
N THR A 39 10.39 -11.53 4.97
CA THR A 39 11.17 -11.73 6.21
C THR A 39 11.71 -10.42 6.73
N GLN A 40 11.75 -10.31 8.05
CA GLN A 40 12.53 -9.31 8.76
C GLN A 40 13.92 -9.87 9.04
N ALA A 41 14.98 -9.21 8.60
CA ALA A 41 16.37 -9.64 8.79
C ALA A 41 17.22 -8.46 9.28
N GLU A 42 18.03 -8.65 10.31
CA GLU A 42 19.00 -7.67 10.77
C GLU A 42 20.29 -7.80 9.95
N ASN A 43 20.85 -6.68 9.50
CA ASN A 43 22.15 -6.68 8.83
C ASN A 43 23.30 -6.58 9.84
N ASP A 44 24.54 -6.79 9.38
CA ASP A 44 25.75 -6.75 10.22
C ASP A 44 25.97 -5.41 10.94
N ALA A 45 25.26 -4.33 10.52
CA ALA A 45 25.29 -3.02 11.15
C ALA A 45 24.18 -2.80 12.19
N GLY A 46 23.39 -3.84 12.50
CA GLY A 46 22.25 -3.75 13.41
C GLY A 46 21.02 -3.06 12.81
N GLU A 47 21.01 -2.81 11.49
CA GLU A 47 19.83 -2.30 10.82
C GLU A 47 18.94 -3.45 10.41
N VAL A 48 17.70 -3.42 10.86
CA VAL A 48 16.68 -4.33 10.36
C VAL A 48 16.27 -3.94 8.95
N ALA A 49 16.11 -4.92 8.06
CA ALA A 49 15.58 -4.80 6.72
C ALA A 49 14.43 -5.78 6.53
N ILE A 50 13.44 -5.41 5.71
CA ILE A 50 12.49 -6.39 5.19
C ILE A 50 13.01 -6.88 3.84
N LEU A 51 13.10 -8.19 3.71
CA LEU A 51 13.38 -8.88 2.46
C LEU A 51 12.07 -9.47 1.95
N ALA A 52 11.66 -9.07 0.75
CA ALA A 52 10.60 -9.76 0.03
C ALA A 52 11.29 -10.75 -0.92
N THR A 53 11.28 -12.02 -0.56
CA THR A 53 11.79 -13.12 -1.37
C THR A 53 10.60 -13.83 -1.98
N VAL A 54 10.53 -13.86 -3.30
CA VAL A 54 9.46 -14.57 -3.99
C VAL A 54 10.09 -15.72 -4.76
N ALA A 55 9.65 -16.93 -4.47
CA ALA A 55 10.08 -18.13 -5.16
C ALA A 55 8.94 -18.68 -6.02
N ALA A 56 9.23 -19.12 -7.24
CA ALA A 56 8.31 -19.86 -8.08
C ALA A 56 8.85 -21.28 -8.26
N ASN A 57 7.99 -22.27 -7.98
CA ASN A 57 8.26 -23.66 -8.30
C ASN A 57 7.68 -24.00 -9.67
N ILE A 58 8.50 -24.56 -10.56
CA ILE A 58 8.10 -25.01 -11.90
C ILE A 58 7.95 -26.53 -11.94
N ALA A 59 7.25 -27.10 -10.96
CA ALA A 59 6.96 -28.53 -10.95
C ALA A 59 6.04 -28.90 -12.14
N GLY A 60 6.47 -29.89 -12.93
CA GLY A 60 5.58 -30.59 -13.88
C GLY A 60 5.46 -29.99 -15.29
N LYS A 61 6.20 -28.94 -15.66
CA LYS A 61 6.32 -28.53 -17.07
C LYS A 61 7.57 -29.15 -17.71
N PRO A 62 7.44 -30.12 -18.63
CA PRO A 62 8.57 -30.64 -19.38
C PRO A 62 8.92 -29.58 -20.44
N ILE A 63 9.87 -28.72 -20.12
CA ILE A 63 10.39 -27.78 -21.09
C ILE A 63 11.76 -28.33 -21.47
N LEU A 64 11.92 -28.89 -22.67
CA LEU A 64 13.21 -29.27 -23.25
C LEU A 64 14.26 -28.13 -23.13
N ALA A 65 13.81 -26.87 -23.08
CA ALA A 65 14.67 -25.72 -22.83
C ALA A 65 15.25 -25.67 -21.40
N LEU A 66 14.65 -26.33 -20.39
CA LEU A 66 15.22 -26.42 -19.04
C LEU A 66 16.41 -27.39 -19.00
N GLU A 67 16.44 -28.43 -19.81
CA GLU A 67 17.60 -29.35 -19.90
C GLU A 67 18.80 -28.65 -20.56
N GLN A 68 18.57 -27.93 -21.66
CA GLN A 68 19.59 -27.07 -22.30
C GLN A 68 20.05 -25.94 -21.38
N LEU A 69 19.12 -25.36 -20.63
CA LEU A 69 19.42 -24.39 -19.58
C LEU A 69 20.27 -25.04 -18.49
N THR A 70 19.98 -26.27 -18.06
CA THR A 70 20.74 -26.97 -17.02
C THR A 70 22.20 -27.17 -17.46
N GLU A 71 22.46 -27.61 -18.69
CA GLU A 71 23.82 -27.75 -19.23
C GLU A 71 24.58 -26.42 -19.26
N GLN A 72 23.93 -25.32 -19.66
CA GLN A 72 24.54 -23.99 -19.68
C GLN A 72 24.73 -23.40 -18.28
N LEU A 73 23.76 -23.60 -17.38
CA LEU A 73 23.78 -23.10 -16.01
C LEU A 73 24.78 -23.86 -15.15
N GLU A 74 24.98 -25.17 -15.35
CA GLU A 74 25.89 -26.01 -14.59
C GLU A 74 27.36 -25.56 -14.69
N ALA A 75 27.74 -24.88 -15.79
CA ALA A 75 29.09 -24.38 -16.07
C ALA A 75 29.66 -23.38 -15.05
N GLY A 76 28.85 -22.90 -14.10
CA GLY A 76 29.33 -22.32 -12.83
C GLY A 76 29.48 -20.80 -12.78
N ASP A 77 29.42 -20.12 -13.92
CA ASP A 77 29.52 -18.66 -13.97
C ASP A 77 28.15 -17.97 -13.89
N ALA A 78 28.15 -16.73 -13.42
CA ALA A 78 26.95 -15.90 -13.44
C ALA A 78 26.57 -15.57 -14.88
N ILE A 79 25.37 -15.97 -15.29
CA ILE A 79 24.94 -15.85 -16.68
C ILE A 79 24.21 -14.52 -16.88
N SER A 80 24.60 -13.79 -17.92
CA SER A 80 23.86 -12.63 -18.40
C SER A 80 22.62 -13.11 -19.14
N ILE A 81 21.44 -12.60 -18.80
CA ILE A 81 20.19 -13.00 -19.46
C ILE A 81 20.20 -12.72 -20.99
N HIS A 82 21.07 -11.82 -21.45
CA HIS A 82 21.25 -11.50 -22.86
C HIS A 82 22.01 -12.57 -23.64
N GLU A 83 22.78 -13.42 -22.95
CA GLU A 83 23.53 -14.52 -23.53
C GLU A 83 22.67 -15.77 -23.70
N CYS A 84 21.50 -15.82 -23.04
CA CYS A 84 20.54 -16.90 -23.19
C CYS A 84 19.89 -16.89 -24.59
N PRO A 85 19.63 -18.07 -25.19
CA PRO A 85 18.75 -18.22 -26.35
C PRO A 85 17.42 -17.46 -26.18
N ALA A 86 16.89 -16.89 -27.26
CA ALA A 86 15.74 -15.98 -27.22
C ALA A 86 14.52 -16.58 -26.48
N HIS A 87 14.15 -17.82 -26.79
CA HIS A 87 13.02 -18.50 -26.13
C HIS A 87 13.21 -18.65 -24.62
N LEU A 88 14.45 -18.88 -24.18
CA LEU A 88 14.78 -19.03 -22.77
C LEU A 88 14.82 -17.67 -22.07
N ARG A 89 15.38 -16.65 -22.72
CA ARG A 89 15.33 -15.27 -22.23
C ARG A 89 13.89 -14.81 -22.03
N ASP A 90 13.00 -15.07 -22.99
CA ASP A 90 11.60 -14.67 -22.91
C ASP A 90 10.88 -15.40 -21.76
N LEU A 91 11.18 -16.68 -21.54
CA LEU A 91 10.69 -17.43 -20.39
C LEU A 91 11.20 -16.85 -19.06
N LEU A 92 12.51 -16.58 -18.94
CA LEU A 92 13.12 -16.02 -17.74
C LEU A 92 12.58 -14.62 -17.42
N LEU A 93 12.37 -13.78 -18.43
CA LEU A 93 11.73 -12.47 -18.28
C LEU A 93 10.26 -12.61 -17.84
N THR A 94 9.53 -13.56 -18.40
CA THR A 94 8.14 -13.83 -18.00
C THR A 94 8.05 -14.27 -16.53
N ILE A 95 8.95 -15.16 -16.09
CA ILE A 95 9.05 -15.59 -14.69
C ILE A 95 9.42 -14.41 -13.81
N HIS A 96 10.41 -13.61 -14.23
CA HIS A 96 10.85 -12.44 -13.48
C HIS A 96 9.70 -11.43 -13.28
N ASP A 97 8.96 -11.11 -14.33
CA ASP A 97 7.86 -10.15 -14.28
C ASP A 97 6.70 -10.67 -13.41
N ALA A 98 6.42 -11.99 -13.45
CA ALA A 98 5.44 -12.61 -12.58
C ALA A 98 5.83 -12.52 -11.09
N LEU A 99 7.10 -12.80 -10.79
CA LEU A 99 7.66 -12.69 -9.44
C LEU A 99 7.67 -11.22 -8.96
N ASP A 100 8.03 -10.27 -9.82
CA ASP A 100 8.01 -8.83 -9.52
C ASP A 100 6.60 -8.30 -9.25
N ALA A 101 5.63 -8.71 -10.08
CA ALA A 101 4.23 -8.37 -9.88
C ALA A 101 3.70 -8.95 -8.55
N ALA A 102 4.10 -10.17 -8.18
CA ALA A 102 3.72 -10.79 -6.91
C ALA A 102 4.31 -10.03 -5.70
N CYS A 103 5.62 -9.70 -5.74
CA CYS A 103 6.27 -8.81 -4.77
C CYS A 103 5.45 -7.52 -4.59
N THR A 104 5.26 -6.79 -5.69
CA THR A 104 4.56 -5.48 -5.72
C THR A 104 3.18 -5.58 -5.13
N THR A 105 2.42 -6.62 -5.49
CA THR A 105 1.08 -6.86 -4.96
C THR A 105 1.10 -6.97 -3.43
N VAL A 106 1.98 -7.80 -2.87
CA VAL A 106 2.04 -8.02 -1.41
C VAL A 106 2.45 -6.75 -0.68
N VAL A 107 3.45 -6.03 -1.18
CA VAL A 107 3.90 -4.76 -0.59
C VAL A 107 2.79 -3.71 -0.63
N HIS A 108 2.07 -3.61 -1.75
CA HIS A 108 0.93 -2.71 -1.89
C HIS A 108 -0.20 -3.09 -0.92
N MET A 109 -0.51 -4.38 -0.74
CA MET A 109 -1.49 -4.82 0.25
C MET A 109 -1.06 -4.47 1.68
N LEU A 110 0.19 -4.73 2.05
CA LEU A 110 0.71 -4.37 3.37
C LEU A 110 0.61 -2.86 3.61
N ARG A 111 0.98 -2.07 2.60
CA ARG A 111 0.85 -0.61 2.62
C ARG A 111 -0.59 -0.18 2.86
N TRP A 112 -1.51 -0.68 2.06
CA TRP A 112 -2.93 -0.39 2.13
C TRP A 112 -3.53 -0.80 3.48
N ARG A 113 -3.25 -2.01 3.97
CA ARG A 113 -3.87 -2.52 5.20
C ARG A 113 -3.29 -1.93 6.47
N ARG A 114 -2.01 -1.54 6.46
CA ARG A 114 -1.32 -1.09 7.67
C ARG A 114 -0.96 0.39 7.67
N GLN A 115 -1.20 1.13 6.58
CA GLN A 115 -0.68 2.49 6.37
C GLN A 115 0.84 2.54 6.55
N LEU A 116 1.55 1.57 5.98
CA LEU A 116 3.00 1.59 6.03
C LEU A 116 3.48 2.76 5.17
N ASN A 117 4.37 3.60 5.71
CA ASN A 117 5.06 4.64 4.95
C ASN A 117 6.12 4.03 4.01
N ILE A 118 5.66 3.26 3.03
CA ILE A 118 6.51 2.65 2.01
C ILE A 118 6.45 3.53 0.77
N PRO A 119 7.61 3.91 0.20
CA PRO A 119 7.66 4.75 -0.99
C PRO A 119 6.93 4.13 -2.19
N ALA A 120 6.36 4.95 -3.08
CA ALA A 120 5.58 4.52 -4.26
C ALA A 120 6.36 3.49 -5.10
N ARG A 121 7.68 3.65 -5.15
CA ARG A 121 8.64 2.67 -5.69
C ARG A 121 9.39 1.99 -4.55
N PRO A 122 8.92 0.83 -4.05
CA PRO A 122 9.41 0.24 -2.80
C PRO A 122 10.77 -0.48 -2.92
N TYR A 123 11.22 -0.81 -4.13
CA TYR A 123 12.39 -1.65 -4.36
C TYR A 123 13.63 -0.87 -4.77
N THR A 124 14.78 -1.28 -4.25
CA THR A 124 16.09 -0.65 -4.51
C THR A 124 17.03 -1.54 -5.31
N SER A 125 16.84 -2.85 -5.19
CA SER A 125 17.57 -3.84 -5.96
C SER A 125 16.73 -5.08 -6.12
N SER A 126 16.82 -5.68 -7.31
CA SER A 126 16.40 -7.06 -7.58
C SER A 126 17.65 -7.92 -7.64
N ILE A 127 17.64 -9.05 -6.95
CA ILE A 127 18.55 -10.15 -7.25
C ILE A 127 17.66 -11.26 -7.79
N PHE A 128 17.86 -11.62 -9.06
CA PHE A 128 17.18 -12.76 -9.66
C PHE A 128 18.10 -13.96 -9.54
N GLU A 129 17.62 -15.05 -8.97
CA GLU A 129 18.42 -16.23 -8.66
C GLU A 129 17.66 -17.49 -9.10
N TYR A 130 18.41 -18.55 -9.36
CA TYR A 130 17.87 -19.87 -9.66
C TYR A 130 18.61 -20.95 -8.87
N SER A 131 17.95 -22.09 -8.70
CA SER A 131 18.48 -23.27 -8.01
C SER A 131 18.03 -24.53 -8.74
N MET A 132 18.96 -25.44 -9.02
CA MET A 132 18.66 -26.81 -9.46
C MET A 132 18.48 -27.78 -8.27
N SER A 133 18.97 -27.34 -7.11
CA SER A 133 18.86 -28.01 -5.82
C SER A 133 18.59 -26.92 -4.79
N ASP A 134 17.74 -27.14 -3.78
CA ASP A 134 17.47 -26.14 -2.75
C ASP A 134 18.72 -25.67 -1.95
N ALA A 135 19.86 -26.36 -2.17
CA ALA A 135 21.13 -26.12 -1.49
C ALA A 135 22.05 -25.06 -2.15
N SER A 136 21.90 -24.76 -3.44
CA SER A 136 22.83 -23.86 -4.15
C SER A 136 22.16 -22.89 -5.13
N TRP A 137 22.03 -21.63 -4.69
CA TRP A 137 21.43 -20.54 -5.47
C TRP A 137 22.49 -19.81 -6.29
N ARG A 138 22.20 -19.54 -7.56
CA ARG A 138 23.07 -18.82 -8.51
C ARG A 138 22.36 -17.58 -9.04
N GLN A 139 23.08 -16.48 -9.21
CA GLN A 139 22.51 -15.20 -9.65
C GLN A 139 22.40 -15.11 -11.19
N LEU A 140 21.28 -14.59 -11.66
CA LEU A 140 21.04 -14.12 -13.04
C LEU A 140 21.17 -12.60 -13.08
N HIS A 141 22.07 -12.09 -13.91
CA HIS A 141 22.27 -10.65 -14.03
C HIS A 141 21.23 -10.05 -14.99
N LEU A 142 20.39 -9.17 -14.44
CA LEU A 142 19.49 -8.30 -15.19
C LEU A 142 20.10 -6.89 -15.30
N PRO A 143 20.02 -6.21 -16.45
CA PRO A 143 20.50 -4.84 -16.57
C PRO A 143 19.60 -3.88 -15.81
N GLY A 144 20.20 -3.08 -14.92
CA GLY A 144 19.54 -1.95 -14.28
C GLY A 144 19.60 -2.00 -12.75
N ARG A 145 20.07 -0.92 -12.15
CA ARG A 145 20.02 -0.71 -10.69
C ARG A 145 19.89 0.78 -10.41
N LEU A 146 18.95 1.16 -9.55
CA LEU A 146 18.86 2.49 -8.96
C LEU A 146 18.33 2.36 -7.52
N THR A 147 18.94 3.15 -6.63
CA THR A 147 18.97 2.95 -5.18
C THR A 147 18.38 4.16 -4.43
N SER A 148 17.64 3.95 -3.34
CA SER A 148 17.52 4.90 -2.19
C SER A 148 16.78 4.26 -0.99
N SER A 149 16.78 4.85 0.23
CA SER A 149 16.32 4.28 1.55
C SER A 149 15.02 4.93 2.13
N VAL A 150 14.17 4.24 2.93
CA VAL A 150 13.01 4.78 3.73
C VAL A 150 12.62 3.86 4.91
N ALA A 151 12.60 4.44 6.12
CA ALA A 151 12.32 3.77 7.40
C ALA A 151 10.82 3.46 7.69
N LEU A 152 10.54 2.36 8.40
CA LEU A 152 9.25 2.04 9.05
C LEU A 152 9.53 1.50 10.45
N ALA A 153 8.75 1.90 11.44
CA ALA A 153 8.78 1.35 12.79
C ALA A 153 7.54 0.49 13.09
N GLY A 154 7.70 -0.60 13.85
CA GLY A 154 6.60 -1.34 14.50
C GLY A 154 6.60 -2.87 14.25
N THR A 155 5.85 -3.61 15.09
CA THR A 155 5.64 -5.05 14.93
C THR A 155 4.74 -5.32 13.73
N LEU A 156 5.35 -5.76 12.62
CA LEU A 156 4.66 -5.83 11.33
C LEU A 156 3.78 -7.05 11.14
N PHE A 157 4.16 -8.18 11.72
CA PHE A 157 3.65 -9.47 11.28
C PHE A 157 2.94 -10.19 12.43
N SER A 158 1.70 -10.56 12.19
CA SER A 158 0.92 -11.43 13.07
C SER A 158 0.27 -12.52 12.21
N PRO A 159 0.00 -13.73 12.75
CA PRO A 159 -0.68 -14.79 12.00
C PRO A 159 -2.02 -14.34 11.41
N LYS A 160 -2.71 -13.42 12.08
CA LYS A 160 -3.95 -12.80 11.58
C LYS A 160 -3.72 -11.97 10.32
N LEU A 161 -2.68 -11.13 10.30
CA LEU A 161 -2.33 -10.34 9.12
C LEU A 161 -1.89 -11.24 7.96
N GLU A 162 -1.16 -12.32 8.25
CA GLU A 162 -0.77 -13.29 7.22
C GLU A 162 -1.96 -13.94 6.55
N SER A 163 -2.88 -14.51 7.33
CA SER A 163 -4.13 -15.09 6.82
C SER A 163 -4.92 -14.07 5.98
N GLU A 164 -4.94 -12.81 6.43
CA GLU A 164 -5.64 -11.73 5.75
C GLU A 164 -5.00 -11.35 4.41
N ILE A 165 -3.68 -11.12 4.35
CA ILE A 165 -2.98 -10.79 3.10
C ILE A 165 -3.04 -11.97 2.13
N SER A 166 -2.90 -13.20 2.62
CA SER A 166 -3.04 -14.41 1.79
C SER A 166 -4.44 -14.56 1.22
N ARG A 167 -5.48 -14.26 2.00
CA ARG A 167 -6.86 -14.22 1.50
C ARG A 167 -7.03 -13.18 0.39
N LEU A 168 -6.54 -11.95 0.59
CA LEU A 168 -6.64 -10.87 -0.40
C LEU A 168 -5.89 -11.23 -1.70
N ALA A 169 -4.69 -11.79 -1.58
CA ALA A 169 -3.91 -12.24 -2.73
C ALA A 169 -4.61 -13.34 -3.52
N ASN A 170 -5.22 -14.31 -2.85
CA ASN A 170 -6.00 -15.38 -3.47
C ASN A 170 -7.29 -14.87 -4.13
N GLN A 171 -7.90 -13.83 -3.57
CA GLN A 171 -9.06 -13.15 -4.15
C GLN A 171 -8.69 -12.18 -5.29
N HIS A 172 -7.40 -12.09 -5.64
CA HIS A 172 -6.89 -11.14 -6.63
C HIS A 172 -7.24 -9.69 -6.33
N GLU A 173 -7.53 -9.39 -5.06
CA GLU A 173 -7.70 -8.01 -4.61
C GLU A 173 -6.36 -7.28 -4.80
N ARG A 174 -6.44 -6.00 -5.11
CA ARG A 174 -5.26 -5.15 -5.23
C ARG A 174 -5.50 -3.90 -4.43
N MET A 175 -4.40 -3.27 -4.04
CA MET A 175 -4.46 -1.91 -3.52
C MET A 175 -5.23 -1.03 -4.51
N PRO A 176 -6.23 -0.27 -4.05
CA PRO A 176 -7.00 0.57 -4.95
C PRO A 176 -6.12 1.67 -5.54
N ILE A 177 -6.32 1.97 -6.83
CA ILE A 177 -5.53 2.99 -7.53
C ILE A 177 -5.56 4.36 -6.85
N GLY A 178 -6.68 4.74 -6.20
CA GLY A 178 -6.75 5.98 -5.41
C GLY A 178 -5.70 6.02 -4.29
N HIS A 179 -5.46 4.90 -3.60
CA HIS A 179 -4.40 4.79 -2.61
C HIS A 179 -3.01 4.88 -3.25
N GLU A 180 -2.81 4.27 -4.43
CA GLU A 180 -1.50 4.34 -5.11
C GLU A 180 -1.16 5.80 -5.48
N LEU A 181 -2.13 6.52 -6.03
CA LEU A 181 -2.00 7.92 -6.43
C LEU A 181 -1.73 8.85 -5.24
N ILE A 182 -2.37 8.65 -4.08
CA ILE A 182 -2.11 9.53 -2.91
C ILE A 182 -0.72 9.32 -2.32
N ILE A 183 -0.16 8.12 -2.43
CA ILE A 183 1.22 7.83 -1.98
C ILE A 183 2.22 8.50 -2.91
N GLU A 184 2.06 8.34 -4.23
CA GLU A 184 2.90 9.05 -5.19
C GLU A 184 2.77 10.58 -5.03
N ALA A 185 1.56 11.09 -4.77
CA ALA A 185 1.35 12.50 -4.51
C ALA A 185 2.11 12.97 -3.27
N SER A 186 2.17 12.14 -2.23
CA SER A 186 2.88 12.44 -0.99
C SER A 186 4.40 12.50 -1.19
N GLU A 187 4.96 11.62 -2.02
CA GLU A 187 6.38 11.68 -2.39
C GLU A 187 6.71 12.96 -3.19
N LEU A 188 5.85 13.31 -4.13
CA LEU A 188 6.00 14.50 -4.95
C LEU A 188 5.77 15.81 -4.18
N ALA A 189 5.21 15.76 -2.97
CA ALA A 189 4.82 16.96 -2.23
C ALA A 189 5.98 17.93 -1.96
N ILE A 190 7.20 17.41 -1.83
CA ILE A 190 8.41 18.20 -1.59
C ILE A 190 8.97 18.76 -2.90
N GLU A 191 9.13 17.89 -3.91
CA GLU A 191 9.82 18.21 -5.17
C GLU A 191 8.90 18.97 -6.15
N SER A 192 7.62 18.61 -6.19
CA SER A 192 6.63 19.16 -7.11
C SER A 192 5.25 19.29 -6.44
N PRO A 193 5.04 20.31 -5.58
CA PRO A 193 3.76 20.54 -4.89
C PRO A 193 2.55 20.64 -5.84
N ARG A 194 2.77 21.14 -7.06
CA ARG A 194 1.73 21.24 -8.09
C ARG A 194 1.28 19.85 -8.55
N SER A 195 2.23 19.00 -8.91
CA SER A 195 1.96 17.63 -9.35
C SER A 195 1.31 16.82 -8.22
N ALA A 196 1.79 16.99 -6.99
CA ALA A 196 1.17 16.40 -5.80
C ALA A 196 -0.30 16.82 -5.62
N LEU A 197 -0.64 18.09 -5.84
CA LEU A 197 -2.04 18.55 -5.79
C LEU A 197 -2.89 17.94 -6.91
N LEU A 198 -2.39 17.93 -8.16
CA LEU A 198 -3.09 17.31 -9.29
C LEU A 198 -3.38 15.82 -9.00
N LEU A 199 -2.38 15.10 -8.51
CA LEU A 199 -2.44 13.66 -8.28
C LEU A 199 -3.31 13.31 -7.08
N SER A 200 -3.28 14.10 -6.01
CA SER A 200 -4.14 13.90 -4.83
C SER A 200 -5.62 14.16 -5.12
N VAL A 201 -5.95 15.17 -5.94
CA VAL A 201 -7.35 15.35 -6.38
C VAL A 201 -7.79 14.19 -7.27
N SER A 202 -6.91 13.73 -8.18
CA SER A 202 -7.18 12.55 -9.01
C SER A 202 -7.39 11.29 -8.19
N ALA A 203 -6.58 11.10 -7.14
CA ALA A 203 -6.72 10.00 -6.18
C ALA A 203 -8.12 9.97 -5.54
N LEU A 204 -8.59 11.13 -5.06
CA LEU A 204 -9.90 11.26 -4.44
C LEU A 204 -11.04 11.00 -5.44
N GLU A 205 -10.94 11.55 -6.65
CA GLU A 205 -11.93 11.34 -7.71
C GLU A 205 -12.05 9.87 -8.11
N VAL A 206 -10.92 9.20 -8.35
CA VAL A 206 -10.91 7.79 -8.73
C VAL A 206 -11.36 6.89 -7.57
N GLY A 207 -10.94 7.20 -6.34
CA GLY A 207 -11.40 6.49 -5.15
C GLY A 207 -12.91 6.57 -4.96
N PHE A 208 -13.49 7.77 -5.13
CA PHE A 208 -14.93 7.97 -5.03
C PHE A 208 -15.69 7.22 -6.14
N LYS A 209 -15.23 7.30 -7.39
CA LYS A 209 -15.83 6.54 -8.50
C LYS A 209 -15.81 5.04 -8.27
N ARG A 210 -14.70 4.51 -7.75
CA ARG A 210 -14.57 3.09 -7.38
C ARG A 210 -15.62 2.73 -6.33
N LEU A 211 -15.76 3.52 -5.27
CA LEU A 211 -16.77 3.30 -4.23
C LEU A 211 -18.19 3.23 -4.84
N VAL A 212 -18.56 4.21 -5.66
CA VAL A 212 -19.88 4.24 -6.30
C VAL A 212 -20.09 2.99 -7.17
N SER A 213 -19.08 2.61 -7.95
CA SER A 213 -19.16 1.44 -8.84
C SER A 213 -19.31 0.13 -8.06
N GLN A 214 -18.70 0.03 -6.88
CA GLN A 214 -18.83 -1.13 -5.99
C GLN A 214 -20.21 -1.21 -5.33
N LEU A 215 -20.76 -0.06 -4.90
CA LEU A 215 -22.04 -0.02 -4.17
C LEU A 215 -23.26 0.02 -5.09
N VAL A 216 -23.12 0.52 -6.31
CA VAL A 216 -24.23 0.73 -7.25
C VAL A 216 -23.92 0.00 -8.56
N THR A 217 -24.10 -1.32 -8.55
CA THR A 217 -23.65 -2.24 -9.62
C THR A 217 -24.24 -1.93 -11.00
N HIS A 218 -25.41 -1.28 -11.07
CA HIS A 218 -26.05 -0.91 -12.35
C HIS A 218 -25.62 0.45 -12.91
N SER A 219 -24.77 1.20 -12.21
CA SER A 219 -24.30 2.53 -12.66
C SER A 219 -22.82 2.57 -13.05
N GLU A 220 -22.09 1.46 -12.96
CA GLU A 220 -20.65 1.38 -13.28
C GLU A 220 -20.32 2.01 -14.64
N TRP A 221 -21.11 1.69 -15.67
CA TRP A 221 -20.92 2.26 -16.99
C TRP A 221 -21.10 3.78 -17.02
N LEU A 222 -22.15 4.30 -16.35
CA LEU A 222 -22.43 5.74 -16.31
C LEU A 222 -21.37 6.50 -15.53
N VAL A 223 -20.92 5.96 -14.39
CA VAL A 223 -19.91 6.58 -13.53
C VAL A 223 -18.54 6.62 -14.23
N THR A 224 -18.24 5.62 -15.06
CA THR A 224 -16.95 5.49 -15.74
C THR A 224 -16.90 6.29 -17.05
N ASN A 225 -18.00 6.35 -17.80
CA ASN A 225 -17.99 6.86 -19.18
C ASN A 225 -18.64 8.25 -19.35
N VAL A 226 -19.37 8.77 -18.36
CA VAL A 226 -19.97 10.11 -18.43
C VAL A 226 -19.07 11.12 -17.71
N PRO A 227 -18.95 12.36 -18.22
CA PRO A 227 -18.32 13.44 -17.48
C PRO A 227 -18.89 13.53 -16.07
N THR A 228 -18.04 13.29 -15.10
CA THR A 228 -18.43 13.23 -13.69
C THR A 228 -18.75 14.64 -13.19
N PRO A 229 -19.88 14.85 -12.50
CA PRO A 229 -20.17 16.12 -11.85
C PRO A 229 -19.02 16.57 -10.95
N PRO A 230 -18.93 17.87 -10.58
CA PRO A 230 -17.91 18.34 -9.66
C PRO A 230 -17.88 17.49 -8.38
N LEU A 231 -16.70 16.98 -8.01
CA LEU A 231 -16.56 16.04 -6.90
C LEU A 231 -17.17 16.55 -5.59
N SER A 232 -17.01 17.84 -5.28
CA SER A 232 -17.60 18.43 -4.07
C SER A 232 -19.13 18.40 -4.08
N GLN A 233 -19.76 18.49 -5.26
CA GLN A 233 -21.19 18.33 -5.41
C GLN A 233 -21.60 16.88 -5.17
N MET A 234 -20.87 15.92 -5.74
CA MET A 234 -21.17 14.50 -5.51
C MET A 234 -21.00 14.11 -4.03
N LEU A 235 -19.95 14.60 -3.37
CA LEU A 235 -19.72 14.34 -1.94
C LEU A 235 -20.78 14.95 -1.03
N ARG A 236 -21.44 16.02 -1.45
CA ARG A 236 -22.52 16.66 -0.69
C ARG A 236 -23.88 16.03 -0.96
N ASP A 237 -24.21 15.86 -2.24
CA ASP A 237 -25.58 15.60 -2.67
C ASP A 237 -25.81 14.09 -2.91
N TYR A 238 -24.76 13.35 -3.28
CA TYR A 238 -24.88 11.94 -3.67
C TYR A 238 -24.27 10.96 -2.67
N PHE A 239 -23.12 11.29 -2.08
CA PHE A 239 -22.45 10.45 -1.09
C PHE A 239 -23.33 10.04 0.10
N PRO A 240 -24.16 10.93 0.70
CA PRO A 240 -25.07 10.54 1.79
C PRO A 240 -26.18 9.56 1.37
N LEU A 241 -26.41 9.41 0.05
CA LEU A 241 -27.45 8.54 -0.50
C LEU A 241 -26.92 7.16 -0.91
N LEU A 242 -25.61 6.92 -0.77
CA LEU A 242 -25.00 5.65 -1.18
C LEU A 242 -25.49 4.51 -0.27
N PRO A 243 -25.79 3.32 -0.84
CA PRO A 243 -26.14 2.13 -0.06
C PRO A 243 -24.86 1.51 0.52
N VAL A 244 -24.26 2.17 1.52
CA VAL A 244 -22.99 1.75 2.12
C VAL A 244 -23.12 0.42 2.85
N THR A 245 -22.09 -0.42 2.76
CA THR A 245 -22.02 -1.71 3.46
C THR A 245 -21.83 -1.52 4.97
N ASN A 246 -21.00 -0.55 5.36
CA ASN A 246 -20.76 -0.20 6.75
C ASN A 246 -21.19 1.25 7.02
N THR A 247 -21.85 1.48 8.15
CA THR A 247 -22.25 2.82 8.61
C THR A 247 -21.37 3.25 9.77
N VAL A 248 -20.95 4.52 9.77
CA VAL A 248 -20.25 5.10 10.94
C VAL A 248 -21.28 5.31 12.06
N PRO A 249 -21.11 4.69 13.24
CA PRO A 249 -22.04 4.86 14.35
C PRO A 249 -22.18 6.34 14.75
N GLY A 250 -23.42 6.79 14.97
CA GLY A 250 -23.72 8.18 15.39
C GLY A 250 -23.47 9.25 14.31
N SER A 251 -23.15 8.86 13.08
CA SER A 251 -23.03 9.77 11.94
C SER A 251 -24.36 9.91 11.20
N THR A 252 -24.64 11.12 10.74
CA THR A 252 -25.78 11.41 9.84
C THR A 252 -25.51 11.01 8.38
N GLY A 253 -24.35 10.42 8.08
CA GLY A 253 -23.87 10.12 6.72
C GLY A 253 -23.39 11.37 5.95
N HIS A 254 -23.59 12.57 6.48
CA HIS A 254 -23.20 13.82 5.84
C HIS A 254 -21.81 14.26 6.30
N LEU A 255 -20.94 14.58 5.34
CA LEU A 255 -19.64 15.16 5.64
C LEU A 255 -19.80 16.57 6.21
N ARG A 256 -18.96 16.92 7.19
CA ARG A 256 -18.88 18.27 7.75
C ARG A 256 -18.60 19.30 6.66
N LYS A 257 -19.19 20.48 6.82
CA LYS A 257 -19.02 21.60 5.87
C LYS A 257 -17.54 21.94 5.62
N SER A 258 -16.70 21.89 6.65
CA SER A 258 -15.26 22.15 6.54
C SER A 258 -14.52 21.18 5.60
N VAL A 259 -14.93 19.91 5.57
CA VAL A 259 -14.38 18.90 4.65
C VAL A 259 -14.81 19.22 3.21
N LEU A 260 -16.10 19.50 3.00
CA LEU A 260 -16.65 19.85 1.69
C LEU A 260 -16.03 21.14 1.13
N ASP A 261 -15.84 22.16 1.98
CA ASP A 261 -15.19 23.42 1.62
C ASP A 261 -13.72 23.18 1.24
N SER A 262 -13.01 22.31 1.97
CA SER A 262 -11.64 21.93 1.66
C SER A 262 -11.52 21.26 0.29
N VAL A 263 -12.35 20.26 0.01
CA VAL A 263 -12.38 19.57 -1.29
C VAL A 263 -12.74 20.54 -2.42
N THR A 264 -13.70 21.43 -2.19
CA THR A 264 -14.09 22.46 -3.17
C THR A 264 -12.91 23.35 -3.55
N VAL A 265 -12.13 23.79 -2.55
CA VAL A 265 -10.95 24.61 -2.81
C VAL A 265 -9.84 23.82 -3.51
N MET A 266 -9.62 22.55 -3.14
CA MET A 266 -8.65 21.68 -3.82
C MET A 266 -8.98 21.52 -5.31
N VAL A 267 -10.23 21.19 -5.65
CA VAL A 267 -10.69 21.01 -7.03
C VAL A 267 -10.56 22.32 -7.81
N ARG A 268 -10.93 23.45 -7.21
CA ARG A 268 -10.77 24.76 -7.85
C ARG A 268 -9.30 25.05 -8.18
N LEU A 269 -8.40 24.85 -7.21
CA LEU A 269 -6.97 25.10 -7.40
C LEU A 269 -6.33 24.14 -8.40
N ARG A 270 -6.77 22.87 -8.44
CA ARG A 270 -6.38 21.90 -9.45
C ARG A 270 -6.71 22.41 -10.85
N ASN A 271 -7.94 22.91 -11.05
CA ASN A 271 -8.38 23.46 -12.33
C ASN A 271 -7.59 24.74 -12.70
N GLU A 272 -7.38 25.63 -11.74
CA GLU A 272 -6.57 26.83 -11.96
C GLU A 272 -5.12 26.48 -12.32
N LEU A 273 -4.50 25.49 -11.65
CA LEU A 273 -3.16 25.02 -11.96
C LEU A 273 -3.07 24.43 -13.37
N ALA A 274 -4.03 23.59 -13.75
CA ALA A 274 -4.07 22.95 -15.06
C ALA A 274 -4.18 23.98 -16.21
N HIS A 275 -4.89 25.09 -15.98
CA HIS A 275 -5.13 26.10 -17.03
C HIS A 275 -4.18 27.30 -17.00
N LYS A 276 -3.74 27.74 -15.83
CA LYS A 276 -3.01 29.01 -15.64
C LYS A 276 -1.57 28.81 -15.19
N GLY A 277 -1.17 27.60 -14.79
CA GLY A 277 0.21 27.21 -14.46
C GLY A 277 0.77 27.75 -13.13
N ALA A 278 0.30 28.89 -12.61
CA ALA A 278 0.80 29.49 -11.37
C ALA A 278 -0.33 29.66 -10.32
N THR A 279 -0.17 29.04 -9.16
CA THR A 279 -1.00 29.29 -7.97
C THR A 279 -0.12 29.35 -6.73
N ASN A 280 -0.54 30.14 -5.72
CA ASN A 280 0.13 30.21 -4.42
C ASN A 280 -0.36 29.04 -3.54
N LEU A 281 0.38 27.94 -3.58
CA LEU A 281 0.10 26.74 -2.79
C LEU A 281 1.12 26.63 -1.67
N SER A 282 0.69 26.84 -0.41
CA SER A 282 1.56 26.63 0.74
C SER A 282 1.76 25.14 1.00
N ARG A 283 2.95 24.78 1.50
CA ARG A 283 3.30 23.39 1.79
C ARG A 283 2.44 22.83 2.90
N GLU A 284 2.21 23.59 3.96
CA GLU A 284 1.41 23.19 5.12
C GLU A 284 0.00 22.79 4.70
N ARG A 285 -0.61 23.62 3.83
CA ARG A 285 -1.94 23.37 3.30
C ARG A 285 -1.99 22.12 2.41
N LEU A 286 -0.99 21.93 1.56
CA LEU A 286 -0.88 20.72 0.74
C LEU A 286 -0.78 19.46 1.61
N HIS A 287 0.03 19.46 2.67
CA HIS A 287 0.14 18.32 3.57
C HIS A 287 -1.18 18.02 4.29
N GLY A 288 -1.91 19.06 4.72
CA GLY A 288 -3.26 18.92 5.28
C GLY A 288 -4.22 18.24 4.29
N TRP A 289 -4.16 18.64 3.02
CA TRP A 289 -4.98 18.04 1.95
C TRP A 289 -4.60 16.62 1.59
N LEU A 290 -3.31 16.29 1.54
CA LEU A 290 -2.85 14.91 1.31
C LEU A 290 -3.42 13.98 2.38
N ARG A 291 -3.33 14.39 3.65
CA ARG A 291 -3.88 13.64 4.79
C ARG A 291 -5.42 13.55 4.75
N LEU A 292 -6.10 14.62 4.33
CA LEU A 292 -7.55 14.60 4.13
C LEU A 292 -7.93 13.56 3.07
N VAL A 293 -7.27 13.57 1.91
CA VAL A 293 -7.55 12.62 0.83
C VAL A 293 -7.26 11.19 1.27
N GLU A 294 -6.13 10.94 1.92
CA GLU A 294 -5.80 9.60 2.43
C GLU A 294 -6.91 9.06 3.35
N GLN A 295 -7.37 9.86 4.32
CA GLN A 295 -8.45 9.45 5.22
C GLN A 295 -9.79 9.29 4.52
N MET A 296 -10.10 10.12 3.49
CA MET A 296 -11.28 9.93 2.66
C MET A 296 -11.24 8.60 1.90
N LEU A 297 -10.08 8.19 1.39
CA LEU A 297 -9.92 6.90 0.72
C LEU A 297 -10.14 5.73 1.67
N TYR A 298 -9.67 5.82 2.93
CA TYR A 298 -9.99 4.83 3.95
C TYR A 298 -11.48 4.84 4.35
N LEU A 299 -12.12 6.02 4.38
CA LEU A 299 -13.57 6.12 4.57
C LEU A 299 -14.33 5.41 3.44
N PHE A 300 -13.87 5.55 2.20
CA PHE A 300 -14.45 4.84 1.07
C PHE A 300 -14.28 3.33 1.20
N ASP A 301 -13.09 2.85 1.58
CA ASP A 301 -12.90 1.42 1.82
C ASP A 301 -13.82 0.92 2.95
N TYR A 302 -13.96 1.67 4.04
CA TYR A 302 -14.86 1.31 5.14
C TYR A 302 -16.31 1.18 4.63
N TYR A 303 -16.80 2.16 3.87
CA TYR A 303 -18.13 2.12 3.26
C TYR A 303 -18.32 0.99 2.25
N ALA A 304 -17.25 0.54 1.59
CA ALA A 304 -17.26 -0.63 0.72
C ALA A 304 -17.29 -1.98 1.48
N GLY A 305 -17.23 -1.97 2.82
CA GLY A 305 -17.30 -3.17 3.66
C GLY A 305 -15.98 -3.54 4.36
N HIS A 306 -14.93 -2.75 4.18
CA HIS A 306 -13.63 -3.02 4.78
C HIS A 306 -13.53 -2.47 6.22
N GLU A 307 -14.06 -3.22 7.20
CA GLU A 307 -14.15 -2.77 8.61
C GLU A 307 -12.84 -2.22 9.21
N TRP A 308 -11.72 -2.86 8.86
CA TRP A 308 -10.38 -2.48 9.33
C TRP A 308 -10.00 -1.03 9.01
N ALA A 309 -10.57 -0.47 7.94
CA ALA A 309 -10.27 0.88 7.49
C ALA A 309 -10.80 1.95 8.46
N LEU A 310 -11.75 1.62 9.34
CA LEU A 310 -12.24 2.57 10.36
C LEU A 310 -11.13 3.02 11.31
N SER A 311 -10.20 2.12 11.66
CA SER A 311 -9.04 2.43 12.51
C SER A 311 -8.06 3.44 11.91
N LYS A 312 -8.26 3.78 10.63
CA LYS A 312 -7.40 4.64 9.83
C LYS A 312 -7.98 6.04 9.64
N ILE A 313 -9.17 6.30 10.16
CA ILE A 313 -9.94 7.52 9.95
C ILE A 313 -10.10 8.25 11.29
N ASN A 314 -9.84 9.55 11.31
CA ASN A 314 -10.27 10.40 12.42
C ASN A 314 -11.76 10.76 12.25
N VAL A 315 -12.65 9.90 12.74
CA VAL A 315 -14.11 10.02 12.54
C VAL A 315 -14.68 11.41 12.92
N PRO A 316 -14.37 12.00 14.10
CA PRO A 316 -14.83 13.36 14.46
C PRO A 316 -14.44 14.48 13.50
N TYR A 317 -13.41 14.26 12.67
CA TYR A 317 -13.03 15.22 11.65
C TYR A 317 -14.02 15.25 10.48
N PHE A 318 -14.61 14.10 10.14
CA PHE A 318 -15.49 13.96 8.97
C PHE A 318 -16.96 14.18 9.28
N PHE A 319 -17.40 13.84 10.49
CA PHE A 319 -18.83 13.81 10.84
C PHE A 319 -19.09 14.59 12.12
N ASP A 320 -20.24 15.26 12.17
CA ASP A 320 -20.81 15.71 13.43
C ASP A 320 -21.44 14.48 14.09
N LEU A 321 -20.90 14.08 15.24
CA LEU A 321 -21.38 12.92 16.01
C LEU A 321 -22.37 13.38 17.06
N GLU A 322 -23.48 12.64 17.23
CA GLU A 322 -24.45 12.92 18.27
C GLU A 322 -23.78 12.96 19.66
N GLY A 323 -24.02 14.03 20.42
CA GLY A 323 -23.48 14.19 21.79
C GLY A 323 -22.07 14.77 21.89
N HIS A 324 -21.35 15.02 20.77
CA HIS A 324 -20.05 15.68 20.81
C HIS A 324 -20.19 17.18 20.48
N PRO A 325 -19.79 18.10 21.39
CA PRO A 325 -19.85 19.53 21.11
C PRO A 325 -18.98 19.88 19.90
N GLN A 326 -19.41 20.87 19.11
CA GLN A 326 -18.66 21.44 17.98
C GLN A 326 -17.39 22.16 18.48
N GLY A 327 -16.42 21.40 18.98
CA GLY A 327 -15.09 21.88 19.30
C GLY A 327 -14.30 22.07 18.01
N VAL A 328 -13.59 23.19 17.91
CA VAL A 328 -12.61 23.46 16.85
C VAL A 328 -11.53 22.41 16.96
N ILE A 329 -11.63 21.33 16.17
CA ILE A 329 -10.53 20.39 16.00
C ILE A 329 -9.44 21.14 15.24
N SER A 330 -8.46 21.63 15.99
CA SER A 330 -7.31 22.36 15.47
C SER A 330 -6.53 21.49 14.49
N GLU A 331 -6.23 22.03 13.30
CA GLU A 331 -5.32 21.44 12.29
C GLU A 331 -3.98 20.94 12.87
N LYS A 332 -3.58 21.42 14.07
CA LYS A 332 -2.32 21.07 14.72
C LYS A 332 -2.35 19.80 15.57
N ALA A 333 -3.52 19.21 15.84
CA ALA A 333 -3.67 18.06 16.74
C ALA A 333 -3.98 16.77 15.97
N TYR A 334 -3.02 16.24 15.20
CA TYR A 334 -3.25 15.00 14.45
C TYR A 334 -2.06 14.04 14.52
N GLY A 335 -2.20 13.02 15.38
CA GLY A 335 -1.50 11.74 15.37
C GLY A 335 -2.47 10.61 15.75
N PRO A 336 -2.22 9.35 15.36
CA PRO A 336 -3.14 8.21 15.52
C PRO A 336 -3.47 7.84 16.99
N ALA A 337 -2.84 8.48 17.98
CA ALA A 337 -2.97 8.13 19.39
C ALA A 337 -4.23 8.70 20.09
N SER A 338 -4.87 9.74 19.56
CA SER A 338 -5.89 10.49 20.33
C SER A 338 -7.26 9.83 20.40
N VAL A 339 -7.57 8.83 19.56
CA VAL A 339 -8.89 8.16 19.55
C VAL A 339 -8.83 6.79 20.22
N VAL A 340 -7.67 6.12 20.24
CA VAL A 340 -7.53 4.80 20.89
C VAL A 340 -7.66 4.88 22.42
N GLU A 341 -7.39 6.03 23.04
CA GLU A 341 -7.55 6.21 24.49
C GLU A 341 -9.01 6.40 24.92
N LEU A 342 -9.90 6.88 24.05
CA LEU A 342 -11.32 7.10 24.38
C LEU A 342 -12.20 5.85 24.25
N TRP A 343 -11.71 4.80 23.58
CA TRP A 343 -12.46 3.56 23.36
C TRP A 343 -11.95 2.37 24.20
N LYS A 344 -10.96 2.58 25.06
CA LYS A 344 -10.46 1.55 26.00
C LYS A 344 -11.33 1.38 27.24
N GLU A 345 -12.26 2.30 27.52
CA GLU A 345 -13.09 2.23 28.73
C GLU A 345 -14.20 1.17 28.66
N GLU A 346 -14.55 0.63 27.48
CA GLU A 346 -15.64 -0.37 27.35
C GLU A 346 -15.18 -1.83 27.21
N THR A 347 -13.87 -2.12 27.18
CA THR A 347 -13.37 -3.50 27.19
C THR A 347 -12.31 -3.72 28.26
N GLY A 348 -12.73 -4.22 29.43
CA GLY A 348 -11.95 -5.06 30.35
C GLY A 348 -10.50 -4.66 30.64
N SER A 349 -10.31 -3.94 31.74
CA SER A 349 -9.05 -3.49 32.35
C SER A 349 -7.87 -4.49 32.33
N LEU A 350 -6.71 -4.02 31.89
CA LEU A 350 -5.38 -4.48 32.33
C LEU A 350 -4.57 -3.24 32.74
N SER A 351 -4.52 -2.97 34.05
CA SER A 351 -3.74 -1.89 34.63
C SER A 351 -2.28 -2.34 34.76
N VAL A 352 -1.37 -1.64 34.08
CA VAL A 352 0.08 -1.75 34.31
C VAL A 352 0.48 -0.65 35.29
N GLN A 353 0.80 -1.03 36.53
CA GLN A 353 1.39 -0.11 37.51
C GLN A 353 2.87 0.11 37.18
N LEU A 354 3.22 1.35 36.80
CA LEU A 354 4.61 1.79 36.67
C LEU A 354 5.18 2.09 38.07
N HIS A 355 6.05 1.21 38.58
CA HIS A 355 6.91 1.49 39.71
C HIS A 355 8.02 2.48 39.30
N LYS A 356 8.01 3.68 39.87
CA LYS A 356 9.13 4.62 39.77
C LYS A 356 10.26 4.15 40.70
N SER A 357 11.37 3.68 40.14
CA SER A 357 12.61 3.50 40.88
C SER A 357 13.22 4.87 41.19
N LYS A 358 13.52 5.11 42.48
CA LYS A 358 14.28 6.27 42.95
C LYS A 358 15.72 6.16 42.44
N LYS A 359 16.25 7.28 41.93
CA LYS A 359 17.70 7.50 41.84
C LYS A 359 18.20 7.80 43.25
N ASP A 360 19.12 6.97 43.73
CA ASP A 360 19.98 7.32 44.86
C ASP A 360 21.18 8.13 44.36
N GLU A 361 21.62 9.06 45.21
CA GLU A 361 22.81 9.90 45.11
C GLU A 361 24.12 9.12 45.23
#